data_AF-A0A850C6C9-F1
#
_entry.id   AF-A0A850C6C9-F1
#
_cell.length_a   1.000
_cell.length_b   1.000
_cell.length_c   1.000
_cell.angle_alpha   90.00
_cell.angle_beta   90.00
_cell.angle_gamma   90.00
#
_symmetry.space_group_name_H-M   'P 1'
#
loop_
_entity.id
_entity.type
_entity.pdbx_description
1 polymer ?
#
loop_
_entity_poly.entity_id
_entity_poly.type
_entity_poly.pdbx_seq_one_letter_code
_entity_poly.pdbx_strand_id
1 'polypeptide(L)'
;MSNIGKPMRKTPSRYPIVLFDWGDTVLRDDPSMTMPMVEWETVEVVDGIADVLACLHASERHIVLATSAEISDEEQIRGVRRIPSE
;
A
#
# COMPACT_ATOMS: atom_id res chain seq x y z
N MET A 1 36.34 -20.27 -21.98
CA MET A 1 35.95 -18.84 -21.91
C MET A 1 34.51 -18.79 -21.41
N SER A 2 34.32 -18.35 -20.17
CA SER A 2 33.00 -18.24 -19.53
C SER A 2 32.25 -17.04 -20.10
N ASN A 3 31.10 -17.28 -20.72
CA ASN A 3 30.22 -16.22 -21.20
C ASN A 3 29.38 -15.73 -20.01
N ILE A 4 29.92 -14.79 -19.24
CA ILE A 4 29.22 -14.15 -18.13
C ILE A 4 28.11 -13.30 -18.77
N GLY A 5 26.87 -13.78 -18.68
CA GLY A 5 25.69 -13.10 -19.19
C GLY A 5 25.63 -11.67 -18.66
N LYS A 6 25.65 -10.69 -19.58
CA LYS A 6 25.48 -9.27 -19.28
C LYS A 6 24.18 -9.09 -18.47
N PRO A 7 24.17 -8.36 -17.34
CA PRO A 7 22.95 -8.19 -16.55
C PRO A 7 21.87 -7.54 -17.42
N MET A 8 20.71 -8.20 -17.52
CA MET A 8 19.55 -7.64 -18.19
C MET A 8 19.16 -6.35 -17.45
N ARG A 9 19.31 -5.21 -18.12
CA ARG A 9 18.79 -3.94 -17.61
C ARG A 9 17.27 -4.05 -17.55
N LYS A 10 16.70 -4.06 -16.33
CA LYS A 10 15.25 -3.90 -16.14
C LYS A 10 14.84 -2.58 -16.81
N THR A 11 13.92 -2.65 -17.77
CA THR A 11 13.31 -1.45 -18.33
C THR A 11 12.52 -0.76 -17.22
N PRO A 12 12.65 0.57 -17.05
CA PRO A 12 11.88 1.29 -16.05
C PRO A 12 10.39 1.06 -16.28
N SER A 13 9.64 0.80 -15.21
CA SER A 13 8.19 0.68 -15.33
C SER A 13 7.60 2.03 -15.79
N ARG A 14 6.57 2.00 -16.64
CA ARG A 14 5.91 3.21 -17.13
C ARG A 14 5.33 4.09 -16.01
N TYR A 15 5.02 3.49 -14.86
CA TYR A 15 4.46 4.18 -13.69
C TYR A 15 5.28 3.78 -12.46
N PRO A 16 6.43 4.42 -12.22
CA PRO A 16 7.34 4.02 -11.14
C PRO A 16 6.77 4.27 -9.75
N ILE A 17 5.72 5.09 -9.64
CA ILE A 17 5.02 5.40 -8.41
C ILE A 17 3.54 5.08 -8.59
N VAL A 18 2.95 4.40 -7.62
CA VAL A 18 1.50 4.12 -7.55
C VAL A 18 0.98 4.68 -6.23
N LEU A 19 -0.04 5.53 -6.32
CA LEU A 19 -0.72 6.10 -5.16
C LEU A 19 -2.00 5.28 -4.93
N PHE A 20 -2.20 4.83 -3.70
CA PHE A 20 -3.41 4.16 -3.26
C PHE A 20 -4.18 5.10 -2.35
N ASP A 21 -5.49 5.20 -2.59
CA ASP A 21 -6.40 5.67 -1.54
C ASP A 21 -6.47 4.64 -0.40
N TRP A 22 -6.97 5.06 0.75
CA TRP A 22 -7.05 4.22 1.94
C TRP A 22 -8.41 3.51 2.06
N GLY A 23 -9.48 4.29 2.27
CA GLY A 23 -10.84 3.78 2.42
C GLY A 23 -11.37 3.17 1.12
N ASP A 24 -12.05 2.04 1.22
CA ASP A 24 -12.61 1.23 0.12
C ASP A 24 -11.62 0.81 -0.99
N THR A 25 -10.32 1.04 -0.76
CA THR A 25 -9.24 0.69 -1.69
C THR A 25 -8.25 -0.27 -1.04
N VAL A 26 -7.76 0.07 0.16
CA VAL A 26 -6.85 -0.78 0.93
C VAL A 26 -7.56 -1.43 2.10
N LEU A 27 -8.33 -0.65 2.85
CA LEU A 27 -9.19 -1.14 3.93
C LEU A 27 -10.65 -0.83 3.58
N ARG A 28 -11.58 -1.70 3.97
CA ARG A 28 -13.01 -1.40 3.84
C ARG A 28 -13.37 -0.24 4.76
N ASP A 29 -14.11 0.73 4.23
CA ASP A 29 -14.62 1.85 5.01
C ASP A 29 -15.99 1.51 5.62
N ASP A 30 -16.18 1.88 6.88
CA ASP A 30 -17.45 1.80 7.59
C ASP A 30 -17.93 3.22 7.87
N PRO A 31 -18.87 3.74 7.06
CA PRO A 31 -19.34 5.12 7.20
C PRO A 31 -20.13 5.36 8.50
N SER A 32 -20.45 4.31 9.27
CA SER A 32 -21.06 4.47 10.60
C SER A 32 -20.05 4.81 11.69
N MET A 33 -18.76 4.55 11.45
CA MET A 33 -17.67 4.85 12.38
C MET A 33 -17.27 6.32 12.25
N THR A 34 -17.39 7.08 13.34
CA THR A 34 -17.09 8.52 13.36
C THR A 34 -15.74 8.82 14.02
N MET A 35 -14.84 7.84 14.06
CA MET A 35 -13.49 7.97 14.63
C MET A 35 -12.46 7.51 13.59
N PRO A 36 -11.20 7.94 13.66
CA PRO A 36 -10.16 7.52 12.74
C PRO A 36 -10.03 6.00 12.66
N MET A 37 -9.79 5.45 11.45
CA MET A 37 -9.58 4.01 11.24
C MET A 37 -8.47 3.40 12.12
N VAL A 38 -7.48 4.20 12.53
CA VAL A 38 -6.40 3.75 13.42
C VAL A 38 -6.89 3.43 14.84
N GLU A 39 -8.05 3.95 15.22
CA GLU A 39 -8.68 3.73 16.53
C GLU A 39 -9.72 2.60 16.49
N TRP A 40 -10.02 2.05 15.32
CA TRP A 40 -11.01 0.98 15.19
C TRP A 40 -10.51 -0.30 15.84
N GLU A 41 -11.41 -1.02 16.51
CA GLU A 41 -11.09 -2.31 17.14
C GLU A 41 -10.68 -3.38 16.12
N THR A 42 -11.30 -3.34 14.93
CA THR A 42 -10.99 -4.25 13.83
C THR A 42 -11.02 -3.47 12.53
N VAL A 43 -10.05 -3.73 11.67
CA VAL A 43 -10.00 -3.26 10.29
C VAL A 43 -10.11 -4.44 9.34
N GLU A 44 -10.82 -4.25 8.24
CA GLU A 44 -10.93 -5.27 7.19
C GLU A 44 -10.17 -4.83 5.94
N VAL A 45 -9.39 -5.75 5.40
CA VAL A 45 -8.62 -5.52 4.18
C VAL A 45 -9.51 -5.76 2.96
N VAL A 46 -9.41 -4.92 1.92
CA VAL A 46 -10.12 -5.17 0.65
C VAL A 46 -9.55 -6.42 -0.02
N ASP A 47 -10.43 -7.33 -0.45
CA ASP A 47 -10.04 -8.61 -1.07
C ASP A 47 -9.06 -8.41 -2.24
N GLY A 48 -7.95 -9.18 -2.22
CA GLY A 48 -6.94 -9.17 -3.27
C GLY A 48 -5.94 -8.01 -3.21
N ILE A 49 -6.09 -7.02 -2.31
CA ILE A 49 -5.12 -5.91 -2.24
C ILE A 49 -3.71 -6.40 -1.87
N ALA A 50 -3.59 -7.41 -1.02
CA ALA A 50 -2.29 -7.98 -0.64
C ALA A 50 -1.52 -8.50 -1.87
N ASP A 51 -2.19 -9.21 -2.77
CA ASP A 51 -1.60 -9.74 -4.00
C ASP A 51 -1.21 -8.62 -4.97
N VAL A 52 -2.05 -7.58 -5.08
CA VAL A 52 -1.77 -6.40 -5.90
C VAL A 52 -0.53 -5.67 -5.39
N LEU A 53 -0.44 -5.42 -4.08
CA LEU A 53 0.71 -4.76 -3.46
C LEU A 53 1.99 -5.58 -3.64
N ALA A 54 1.92 -6.90 -3.47
CA ALA A 54 3.05 -7.81 -3.70
C ALA A 54 3.53 -7.76 -5.15
N CYS A 55 2.61 -7.80 -6.11
CA CYS A 55 2.92 -7.70 -7.55
C CYS A 55 3.57 -6.36 -7.92
N LEU A 56 3.03 -5.25 -7.41
CA LEU A 56 3.58 -3.92 -7.66
C LEU A 56 4.97 -3.75 -7.04
N HIS A 57 5.16 -4.23 -5.81
CA HIS A 57 6.46 -4.21 -5.13
C HIS A 57 7.50 -5.04 -5.89
N ALA A 58 7.15 -6.26 -6.33
CA ALA A 58 8.03 -7.10 -7.15
C ALA A 58 8.43 -6.45 -8.48
N SER A 59 7.61 -5.52 -8.97
CA SER A 59 7.89 -4.71 -10.17
C SER A 59 8.73 -3.45 -9.91
N GLU A 60 9.31 -3.30 -8.71
CA GLU A 60 10.18 -2.18 -8.30
C GLU A 60 9.45 -0.82 -8.31
N ARG A 61 8.14 -0.81 -8.06
CA ARG A 61 7.36 0.43 -7.97
C ARG A 61 7.35 0.94 -6.53
N HIS A 62 7.45 2.25 -6.39
CA HIS A 62 7.16 2.93 -5.13
C HIS A 62 5.65 2.97 -4.91
N ILE A 63 5.22 2.46 -3.76
CA ILE A 63 3.83 2.44 -3.34
C ILE A 63 3.67 3.52 -2.27
N VAL A 64 2.67 4.38 -2.45
CA VAL A 64 2.37 5.49 -1.54
C VAL A 64 0.91 5.43 -1.14
N LEU A 65 0.62 5.55 0.15
CA LEU A 65 -0.73 5.76 0.63
C LEU A 65 -1.04 7.27 0.56
N ALA A 66 -2.15 7.62 -0.08
CA ALA A 66 -2.61 8.98 -0.27
C ALA A 66 -4.09 9.04 0.10
N THR A 67 -4.39 9.56 1.29
CA THR A 67 -5.75 9.63 1.83
C THR A 67 -6.17 11.09 2.00
N SER A 68 -7.48 11.33 1.87
CA SER A 68 -8.12 12.61 2.19
C SER A 68 -8.94 12.54 3.47
N ALA A 69 -8.70 11.52 4.32
CA ALA A 69 -9.41 11.31 5.58
C ALA A 69 -9.28 12.52 6.50
N GLU A 70 -10.28 13.40 6.48
CA GLU A 70 -10.32 14.66 7.24
C GLU A 70 -10.27 14.44 8.75
N ILE A 71 -10.73 13.27 9.19
CA ILE A 71 -10.76 12.88 10.59
C ILE A 71 -9.40 12.43 11.14
N SER A 72 -8.43 12.14 10.26
CA SER A 72 -7.09 11.68 10.66
C SER A 72 -6.04 12.77 10.51
N ASP A 73 -5.15 12.89 11.48
CA ASP A 73 -3.92 13.68 11.33
C ASP A 73 -2.78 12.87 10.67
N GLU A 74 -1.67 13.54 10.35
CA GLU A 74 -0.52 12.91 9.70
C GLU A 74 0.12 11.79 10.54
N GLU A 75 0.15 11.94 11.88
CA GLU A 75 0.72 10.93 12.77
C GLU A 75 -0.13 9.66 12.76
N GLN A 76 -1.45 9.80 12.78
CA GLN A 76 -2.42 8.72 12.66
C GLN A 76 -2.29 7.98 11.33
N ILE A 77 -2.14 8.71 10.21
CA ILE A 77 -1.90 8.12 8.89
C ILE A 77 -0.58 7.34 8.85
N ARG A 78 0.48 7.85 9.49
CA ARG A 78 1.78 7.15 9.57
C ARG A 78 1.76 5.93 10.49
N GLY A 79 0.89 5.93 11.51
CA GLY A 79 0.75 4.85 12.50
C GLY A 79 0.35 3.49 11.90
N VAL A 80 -0.33 3.50 10.74
CA VAL A 80 -0.78 2.30 10.00
C VAL A 80 0.39 1.42 9.52
N ARG A 81 1.63 1.91 9.57
CA ARG A 81 2.84 1.25 9.05
C ARG A 81 3.27 -0.04 9.76
N ARG A 82 2.51 -0.59 10.72
CA ARG A 82 2.89 -1.84 11.40
C ARG A 82 1.76 -2.86 11.39
N ILE A 83 1.63 -3.59 10.29
CA ILE A 83 1.18 -4.98 10.35
C ILE A 83 2.47 -5.81 10.51
N PRO A 84 2.72 -6.44 11.67
CA PRO A 84 3.78 -7.42 11.79
C PRO A 84 3.47 -8.57 10.83
N SER A 85 4.40 -8.87 9.93
CA SER A 85 4.43 -10.15 9.24
C SER A 85 4.77 -11.23 10.28
N GLU A 86 3.79 -12.05 10.66
CA GLU A 86 4.06 -13.40 11.17
C GLU A 86 4.42 -14.35 10.02
#